data_AF-A0A955AH97-F1
#
_entry.id   AF-A0A955AH97-F1
#
_cell.length_a   1.000
_cell.length_b   1.000
_cell.length_c   1.000
_cell.angle_alpha   90.00
_cell.angle_beta   90.00
_cell.angle_gamma   90.00
#
_symmetry.space_group_name_H-M   'P 1'
#
loop_
_entity.id
_entity.type
_entity.pdbx_description
1 polymer ?
#
loop_
_entity_poly.entity_id
_entity_poly.type
_entity_poly.pdbx_seq_one_letter_code
_entity_poly.pdbx_strand_id
1 'polypeptide(L)'
;NGDRRSKAHSTCYCVACPARTTPNMTIIKRILAAVLGLIAGGMTVALVEGVSSLMHPIPEGLETDDWEGMSRWIATLPVTAFLMLLVAWGAGCFVGACIARLVAPRRSILIGMLVGVLFTVATVFNLVAFPHPWWMWPSGILVCLVGTAFGTLAAAAKEYRIATTCTIDAPITRVFQTLANIKEFSKAVPDITNIQFMTEQQYGVGTRFKETRIMNGREATTELQVTELVENERIRIVSDAGGTIWDTVFKVRDQNAAVVMDMQMDARPYNLAARLFVPMILGMVSKAVEADMDAVKTYLEKDTITPRSR
;
A
#
# COMPACT_ATOMS: atom_id res chain seq x y z
N ASN A 1 -34.20 -1.63 -52.52
CA ASN A 1 -34.55 -0.65 -51.48
C ASN A 1 -34.83 -1.39 -50.18
N GLY A 2 -34.06 -1.13 -49.12
CA GLY A 2 -34.28 -1.61 -47.73
C GLY A 2 -33.92 -3.08 -47.47
N ASP A 3 -32.68 -3.46 -47.16
CA ASP A 3 -31.82 -3.17 -46.00
C ASP A 3 -32.05 -4.08 -44.78
N ARG A 4 -30.93 -4.68 -44.39
CA ARG A 4 -30.65 -5.52 -43.22
C ARG A 4 -30.98 -4.77 -41.93
N ARG A 5 -31.37 -5.49 -40.87
CA ARG A 5 -30.68 -5.48 -39.56
C ARG A 5 -31.35 -6.43 -38.57
N SER A 6 -30.71 -7.59 -38.41
CA SER A 6 -30.74 -8.39 -37.20
C SER A 6 -30.24 -7.54 -36.03
N LYS A 7 -31.12 -7.29 -35.05
CA LYS A 7 -30.74 -6.71 -33.76
C LYS A 7 -30.27 -7.85 -32.86
N ALA A 8 -28.98 -8.16 -32.91
CA ALA A 8 -28.33 -8.90 -31.84
C ALA A 8 -28.30 -8.01 -30.59
N HIS A 9 -29.04 -8.41 -29.57
CA HIS A 9 -28.95 -7.80 -28.25
C HIS A 9 -27.59 -8.18 -27.64
N SER A 10 -26.67 -7.22 -27.56
CA SER A 10 -25.43 -7.33 -26.83
C SER A 10 -25.72 -7.47 -25.34
N THR A 11 -25.64 -8.69 -24.82
CA THR A 11 -25.66 -8.96 -23.39
C THR A 11 -24.35 -8.42 -22.80
N CYS A 12 -24.45 -7.25 -22.18
CA CYS A 12 -23.35 -6.66 -21.42
C CYS A 12 -23.13 -7.53 -20.18
N TYR A 13 -22.10 -8.38 -20.19
CA TYR A 13 -21.67 -9.10 -19.00
C TYR A 13 -21.07 -8.07 -18.03
N CYS A 14 -21.90 -7.56 -17.12
CA CYS A 14 -21.42 -6.87 -15.93
C CYS A 14 -20.58 -7.86 -15.11
N VAL A 15 -19.26 -7.73 -15.21
CA VAL A 15 -18.30 -8.30 -14.27
C VAL A 15 -18.80 -7.93 -12.87
N ALA A 16 -19.02 -8.95 -12.03
CA ALA A 16 -19.54 -8.81 -10.68
C ALA A 16 -18.75 -7.72 -9.94
N CYS A 17 -19.42 -6.60 -9.65
CA CYS A 17 -18.90 -5.56 -8.78
C CYS A 17 -18.64 -6.22 -7.41
N PRO A 18 -17.44 -6.13 -6.83
CA PRO A 18 -17.20 -6.69 -5.51
C PRO A 18 -18.23 -6.12 -4.55
N ALA A 19 -18.93 -7.03 -3.84
CA ALA A 19 -20.11 -6.72 -3.03
C ALA A 19 -19.92 -5.41 -2.27
N ARG A 20 -20.74 -4.42 -2.61
CA ARG A 20 -20.72 -3.09 -2.00
C ARG A 20 -21.11 -3.28 -0.54
N THR A 21 -20.12 -3.35 0.36
CA THR A 21 -20.34 -3.49 1.80
C THR A 21 -21.35 -2.44 2.25
N THR A 22 -22.41 -2.87 2.93
CA THR A 22 -23.43 -1.93 3.43
C THR A 22 -22.78 -0.91 4.38
N PRO A 23 -23.28 0.34 4.41
CA PRO A 23 -22.71 1.39 5.26
C PRO A 23 -22.59 0.94 6.73
N ASN A 24 -23.56 0.18 7.24
CA ASN A 24 -23.58 -0.35 8.60
C ASN A 24 -22.40 -1.29 8.91
N MET A 25 -22.03 -2.19 7.99
CA MET A 25 -20.86 -3.06 8.17
C MET A 25 -19.55 -2.27 8.19
N THR A 26 -19.49 -1.12 7.53
CA THR A 26 -18.29 -0.29 7.47
C THR A 26 -18.08 0.46 8.79
N ILE A 27 -19.17 0.89 9.45
CA ILE A 27 -19.14 1.53 10.77
C ILE A 27 -18.68 0.54 11.84
N ILE A 28 -19.26 -0.66 11.88
CA ILE A 28 -18.88 -1.71 12.85
C ILE A 28 -17.38 -2.01 12.77
N LYS A 29 -16.84 -2.17 11.55
CA LYS A 29 -15.40 -2.41 11.35
C LYS A 29 -14.52 -1.25 11.83
N ARG A 30 -14.97 -0.01 11.70
CA ARG A 30 -14.24 1.17 12.22
C ARG A 30 -14.22 1.20 13.74
N ILE A 31 -15.35 0.90 14.39
CA ILE A 31 -15.45 0.81 15.85
C ILE A 31 -14.54 -0.30 16.35
N LEU A 32 -14.62 -1.49 15.76
CA LEU A 32 -13.77 -2.62 16.13
C LEU A 32 -12.27 -2.28 15.97
N ALA A 33 -11.90 -1.60 14.88
CA ALA A 33 -10.52 -1.16 14.68
C ALA A 33 -10.05 -0.18 15.77
N ALA A 34 -10.87 0.79 16.16
CA ALA A 34 -10.56 1.71 17.24
C ALA A 34 -10.41 0.99 18.59
N VAL A 35 -11.32 0.06 18.91
CA VAL A 35 -11.28 -0.76 20.14
C VAL A 35 -10.01 -1.60 20.20
N LEU A 36 -9.66 -2.31 19.12
CA LEU A 36 -8.43 -3.10 19.07
C LEU A 36 -7.18 -2.22 19.20
N GLY A 37 -7.19 -1.02 18.64
CA GLY A 37 -6.14 -0.03 18.84
C GLY A 37 -6.01 0.42 20.30
N LEU A 38 -7.12 0.74 20.96
CA LEU A 38 -7.13 1.12 22.38
C LEU A 38 -6.62 -0.01 23.28
N ILE A 39 -7.04 -1.26 23.01
CA ILE A 39 -6.58 -2.43 23.77
C ILE A 39 -5.07 -2.61 23.58
N ALA A 40 -4.58 -2.62 22.33
CA ALA A 40 -3.15 -2.80 22.06
C ALA A 40 -2.28 -1.67 22.65
N GLY A 41 -2.74 -0.42 22.53
CA GLY A 41 -2.08 0.72 23.15
C GLY A 41 -2.07 0.65 24.67
N GLY A 42 -3.22 0.32 25.29
CA GLY A 42 -3.36 0.21 26.73
C GLY A 42 -2.52 -0.93 27.32
N MET A 43 -2.47 -2.08 26.64
CA MET A 43 -1.57 -3.17 26.99
C MET A 43 -0.08 -2.76 26.91
N THR A 44 0.28 -1.93 25.92
CA THR A 44 1.64 -1.41 25.79
C THR A 44 1.98 -0.48 26.96
N VAL A 45 1.06 0.42 27.33
CA VAL A 45 1.22 1.29 28.50
C VAL A 45 1.38 0.45 29.77
N ALA A 46 0.45 -0.47 30.03
CA ALA A 46 0.47 -1.32 31.21
C ALA A 46 1.74 -2.16 31.33
N LEU A 47 2.29 -2.65 30.21
CA LEU A 47 3.55 -3.40 30.20
C LEU A 47 4.73 -2.52 30.63
N VAL A 48 4.83 -1.30 30.10
CA VAL A 48 5.93 -0.38 30.42
C VAL A 48 5.78 0.18 31.85
N GLU A 49 4.57 0.55 32.25
CA GLU A 49 4.27 1.01 33.60
C GLU A 49 4.49 -0.10 34.63
N GLY A 50 4.16 -1.36 34.32
CA GLY A 50 4.42 -2.49 35.22
C GLY A 50 5.91 -2.68 35.52
N VAL A 51 6.80 -2.40 34.57
CA VAL A 51 8.26 -2.37 34.82
C VAL A 51 8.62 -1.20 35.72
N SER A 52 7.99 -0.03 35.54
CA SER A 52 8.20 1.13 36.42
C SER A 52 7.73 0.85 37.85
N SER A 53 6.57 0.21 38.03
CA SER A 53 6.03 -0.19 39.34
C SER A 53 6.89 -1.23 40.05
N LEU A 54 7.63 -2.08 39.30
CA LEU A 54 8.60 -2.99 39.90
C LEU A 54 9.83 -2.25 40.47
N MET A 55 10.25 -1.17 39.81
CA MET A 55 11.37 -0.34 40.28
C MET A 55 10.97 0.65 41.37
N HIS A 56 9.72 1.13 41.31
CA HIS A 56 9.16 2.13 42.21
C HIS A 56 7.81 1.64 42.77
N PRO A 57 7.83 0.66 43.68
CA PRO A 57 6.61 0.09 44.25
C PRO A 57 5.87 1.12 45.11
N ILE A 58 4.55 1.02 45.08
CA ILE A 58 3.67 1.75 46.01
C ILE A 58 3.99 1.24 47.43
N PRO A 59 4.20 2.13 48.42
CA PRO A 59 4.50 1.75 49.80
C PRO A 59 3.42 0.85 50.41
N GLU A 60 3.82 -0.12 51.23
CA GLU A 60 2.88 -0.99 51.94
C GLU A 60 1.94 -0.14 52.83
N GLY A 61 0.63 -0.37 52.68
CA GLY A 61 -0.41 0.34 53.45
C GLY A 61 -0.86 1.68 52.85
N LEU A 62 -0.30 2.13 51.72
CA LEU A 62 -0.84 3.26 50.98
C LEU A 62 -2.01 2.79 50.10
N GLU A 63 -3.22 3.22 50.44
CA GLU A 63 -4.41 2.96 49.63
C GLU A 63 -4.40 3.83 48.36
N THR A 64 -4.85 3.29 47.23
CA THR A 64 -4.79 3.99 45.93
C THR A 64 -5.85 5.08 45.78
N ASP A 65 -6.86 5.11 46.66
CA ASP A 65 -7.87 6.15 46.77
C ASP A 65 -7.51 7.25 47.79
N ASP A 66 -6.44 7.08 48.58
CA ASP A 66 -5.86 8.15 49.39
C ASP A 66 -5.08 9.13 48.50
N TRP A 67 -5.81 10.14 48.01
CA TRP A 67 -5.26 11.23 47.21
C TRP A 67 -4.06 11.93 47.85
N GLU A 68 -4.13 12.19 49.16
CA GLU A 68 -3.12 12.97 49.86
C GLU A 68 -1.84 12.15 50.06
N GLY A 69 -1.98 10.90 50.49
CA GLY A 69 -0.88 9.94 50.59
C GLY A 69 -0.21 9.70 49.23
N MET A 70 -1.01 9.49 48.18
CA MET A 70 -0.51 9.30 46.82
C MET A 70 0.26 10.51 46.31
N SER A 71 -0.26 11.73 46.55
CA SER A 71 0.43 12.97 46.17
C SER A 71 1.77 13.15 46.85
N ARG A 72 1.87 12.83 48.16
CA ARG A 72 3.13 12.90 48.90
C ARG A 72 4.14 11.88 48.38
N TRP A 73 3.70 10.65 48.08
CA TRP A 73 4.58 9.62 47.54
C TRP A 73 5.08 9.96 46.13
N ILE A 74 4.19 10.39 45.22
CA ILE A 74 4.56 10.81 43.86
C ILE A 74 5.60 11.93 43.89
N ALA A 75 5.48 12.88 44.83
CA ALA A 75 6.46 13.96 45.00
C ALA A 75 7.86 13.48 45.41
N THR A 76 7.99 12.28 45.96
CA THR A 76 9.30 11.66 46.30
C THR A 76 9.92 10.88 45.15
N LEU A 77 9.18 10.62 44.07
CA LEU A 77 9.66 9.79 42.98
C LEU A 77 10.82 10.44 42.22
N PRO A 78 11.84 9.65 41.82
CA PRO A 78 12.92 10.16 41.00
C PRO A 78 12.44 10.52 39.59
N VAL A 79 13.18 11.40 38.92
CA VAL A 79 12.91 11.82 37.53
C VAL A 79 12.77 10.63 36.57
N THR A 80 13.46 9.51 36.85
CA THR A 80 13.38 8.27 36.07
C THR A 80 11.97 7.68 36.00
N ALA A 81 11.17 7.77 37.07
CA ALA A 81 9.79 7.28 37.07
C ALA A 81 8.93 8.05 36.06
N PHE A 82 9.09 9.38 36.03
CA PHE A 82 8.38 10.26 35.09
C PHE A 82 8.83 10.08 33.64
N LEU A 83 10.11 9.80 33.39
CA LEU A 83 10.61 9.47 32.06
C LEU A 83 10.05 8.14 31.55
N MET A 84 9.92 7.12 32.42
CA MET A 84 9.30 5.84 32.07
C MET A 84 7.82 6.01 31.71
N LEU A 85 7.09 6.89 32.41
CA LEU A 85 5.71 7.25 32.05
C LEU A 85 5.63 7.88 30.65
N LEU A 86 6.53 8.81 30.31
CA LEU A 86 6.58 9.37 28.95
C LEU A 86 6.83 8.30 27.88
N VAL A 87 7.74 7.36 28.15
CA VAL A 87 7.99 6.23 27.25
C VAL A 87 6.73 5.37 27.09
N ALA A 88 6.05 5.05 28.21
CA ALA A 88 4.82 4.27 28.19
C ALA A 88 3.73 4.93 27.34
N TRP A 89 3.44 6.22 27.57
CA TRP A 89 2.40 6.95 26.84
C TRP A 89 2.73 7.13 25.36
N GLY A 90 3.99 7.44 25.04
CA GLY A 90 4.48 7.52 23.66
C GLY A 90 4.34 6.21 22.91
N ALA A 91 4.81 5.11 23.52
CA ALA A 91 4.72 3.76 22.95
C ALA A 91 3.26 3.32 22.81
N GLY A 92 2.41 3.57 23.80
CA GLY A 92 0.98 3.30 23.76
C GLY A 92 0.27 4.01 22.62
N CYS A 93 0.52 5.31 22.45
CA CYS A 93 -0.02 6.10 21.34
C CYS A 93 0.46 5.57 19.98
N PHE A 94 1.74 5.21 19.87
CA PHE A 94 2.31 4.64 18.65
C PHE A 94 1.65 3.31 18.28
N VAL A 95 1.65 2.35 19.21
CA VAL A 95 1.08 1.01 18.97
C VAL A 95 -0.42 1.10 18.73
N GLY A 96 -1.13 1.84 19.57
CA GLY A 96 -2.59 1.97 19.47
C GLY A 96 -3.02 2.60 18.14
N ALA A 97 -2.40 3.72 17.74
CA ALA A 97 -2.72 4.38 16.48
C ALA A 97 -2.31 3.54 15.26
N CYS A 98 -1.19 2.80 15.34
CA CYS A 98 -0.73 1.90 14.29
C CYS A 98 -1.71 0.74 14.08
N ILE A 99 -2.06 0.01 15.14
CA ILE A 99 -3.00 -1.12 15.07
C ILE A 99 -4.38 -0.65 14.61
N ALA A 100 -4.89 0.46 15.16
CA ALA A 100 -6.16 1.03 14.75
C ALA A 100 -6.20 1.32 13.23
N ARG A 101 -5.15 1.93 12.67
CA ARG A 101 -5.08 2.23 11.24
C ARG A 101 -4.88 0.97 10.39
N LEU A 102 -4.12 -0.02 10.86
CA LEU A 102 -3.91 -1.28 10.12
C LEU A 102 -5.20 -2.08 9.95
N VAL A 103 -6.05 -2.10 10.99
CA VAL A 103 -7.33 -2.84 10.99
C VAL A 103 -8.47 -2.02 10.35
N ALA A 104 -8.39 -0.69 10.39
CA ALA A 104 -9.42 0.17 9.86
C ALA A 104 -9.70 -0.10 8.36
N PRO A 105 -10.99 -0.05 7.94
CA PRO A 105 -11.33 -0.14 6.53
C PRO A 105 -10.57 0.90 5.69
N ARG A 106 -9.95 0.43 4.59
CA ARG A 106 -9.10 1.24 3.70
C ARG A 106 -7.93 1.93 4.42
N ARG A 107 -7.50 1.42 5.57
CA ARG A 107 -6.45 2.01 6.42
C ARG A 107 -6.64 3.49 6.70
N SER A 108 -7.88 3.87 7.01
CA SER A 108 -8.26 5.27 7.25
C SER A 108 -7.43 5.90 8.37
N ILE A 109 -6.73 6.98 8.04
CA ILE A 109 -5.90 7.73 9.01
C ILE A 109 -6.73 8.30 10.16
N LEU A 110 -8.00 8.64 9.90
CA LEU A 110 -8.92 9.20 10.90
C LEU A 110 -9.11 8.26 12.10
N ILE A 111 -9.14 6.94 11.89
CA ILE A 111 -9.33 5.98 12.98
C ILE A 111 -8.09 5.90 13.87
N GLY A 112 -6.89 5.95 13.27
CA GLY A 112 -5.65 6.03 14.04
C GLY A 112 -5.51 7.34 14.81
N MET A 113 -5.89 8.47 14.20
CA MET A 113 -5.91 9.77 14.87
C MET A 113 -6.93 9.82 16.02
N LEU A 114 -8.12 9.22 15.85
CA LEU A 114 -9.11 9.11 16.92
C LEU A 114 -8.54 8.40 18.15
N VAL A 115 -7.88 7.25 17.95
CA VAL A 115 -7.24 6.53 19.06
C VAL A 115 -6.14 7.37 19.72
N GLY A 116 -5.30 8.06 18.94
CA GLY A 116 -4.30 8.98 19.48
C GLY A 116 -4.87 10.15 20.29
N VAL A 117 -6.00 10.72 19.84
CA VAL A 117 -6.74 11.76 20.59
C VAL A 117 -7.26 11.20 21.91
N LEU A 118 -7.83 9.99 21.92
CA LEU A 118 -8.33 9.36 23.15
C LEU A 118 -7.21 9.11 24.16
N PHE A 119 -6.04 8.64 23.71
CA PHE A 119 -4.86 8.52 24.59
C PHE A 119 -4.37 9.88 25.08
N THR A 120 -4.36 10.90 24.23
CA THR A 120 -3.94 12.25 24.63
C THR A 120 -4.89 12.83 25.69
N VAL A 121 -6.20 12.61 25.55
CA VAL A 121 -7.20 12.97 26.57
C VAL A 121 -6.94 12.21 27.88
N ALA A 122 -6.64 10.92 27.81
CA ALA A 122 -6.27 10.15 29.00
C ALA A 122 -4.97 10.67 29.66
N THR A 123 -3.98 11.09 28.88
CA THR A 123 -2.75 11.71 29.38
C THR A 123 -3.03 13.05 30.04
N VAL A 124 -3.86 13.92 29.43
CA VAL A 124 -4.26 15.19 30.06
C VAL A 124 -5.01 14.94 31.36
N PHE A 125 -5.92 13.96 31.38
CA PHE A 125 -6.60 13.55 32.60
C PHE A 125 -5.60 13.12 33.67
N ASN A 126 -4.60 12.28 33.34
CA ASN A 126 -3.57 11.87 34.28
C ASN A 126 -2.74 13.06 34.81
N LEU A 127 -2.34 13.99 33.94
CA LEU A 127 -1.57 15.18 34.30
C LEU A 127 -2.33 16.14 35.23
N VAL A 128 -3.65 16.27 35.04
CA VAL A 128 -4.54 17.03 35.92
C VAL A 128 -4.78 16.29 37.22
N ALA A 129 -4.91 14.96 37.12
CA ALA A 129 -5.30 14.12 38.23
C ALA A 129 -4.19 13.89 39.24
N PHE A 130 -2.90 14.05 38.94
CA PHE A 130 -1.79 13.84 39.90
C PHE A 130 -0.77 15.01 39.86
N PRO A 131 -0.06 15.30 40.97
CA PRO A 131 0.99 16.30 40.96
C PRO A 131 2.16 15.84 40.08
N HIS A 132 2.46 16.61 39.04
CA HIS A 132 3.57 16.34 38.12
C HIS A 132 4.50 17.56 38.00
N PRO A 133 5.79 17.35 37.72
CA PRO A 133 6.69 18.42 37.32
C PRO A 133 6.14 19.19 36.10
N TRP A 134 6.31 20.52 36.08
CA TRP A 134 5.77 21.37 35.01
C TRP A 134 6.20 20.94 33.61
N TRP A 135 7.41 20.40 33.44
CA TRP A 135 7.94 19.97 32.16
C TRP A 135 7.20 18.74 31.60
N MET A 136 6.54 17.94 32.44
CA MET A 136 5.74 16.80 31.99
C MET A 136 4.49 17.22 31.22
N TRP A 137 3.95 18.41 31.49
CA TRP A 137 2.76 18.91 30.78
C TRP A 137 2.98 19.03 29.27
N PRO A 138 3.95 19.84 28.79
CA PRO A 138 4.24 19.89 27.36
C PRO A 138 4.82 18.56 26.84
N SER A 139 5.60 17.83 27.65
CA SER A 139 6.25 16.59 27.20
C SER A 139 5.26 15.43 27.00
N GLY A 140 4.30 15.27 27.90
CA GLY A 140 3.27 14.23 27.83
C GLY A 140 2.35 14.41 26.62
N ILE A 141 1.92 15.65 26.36
CA ILE A 141 1.15 15.95 25.15
C ILE A 141 2.00 15.72 23.90
N LEU A 142 3.24 16.23 23.87
CA LEU A 142 4.13 16.08 22.73
C LEU A 142 4.40 14.60 22.40
N VAL A 143 4.71 13.77 23.40
CA VAL A 143 5.01 12.35 23.15
C VAL A 143 3.79 11.58 22.63
N CYS A 144 2.58 11.94 23.07
CA CYS A 144 1.35 11.35 22.55
C CYS A 144 1.10 11.74 21.09
N LEU A 145 1.31 13.02 20.75
CA LEU A 145 1.17 13.52 19.38
C LEU A 145 2.21 12.90 18.45
N VAL A 146 3.48 12.84 18.89
CA VAL A 146 4.58 12.23 18.15
C VAL A 146 4.32 10.74 17.97
N GLY A 147 4.01 10.02 19.06
CA GLY A 147 3.68 8.59 19.02
C GLY A 147 2.54 8.30 18.04
N THR A 148 1.45 9.07 18.11
CA THR A 148 0.31 8.96 17.18
C THR A 148 0.71 9.23 15.74
N ALA A 149 1.49 10.29 15.47
CA ALA A 149 1.94 10.62 14.13
C ALA A 149 2.79 9.49 13.53
N PHE A 150 3.79 9.01 14.27
CA PHE A 150 4.63 7.89 13.83
C PHE A 150 3.84 6.59 13.69
N GLY A 151 2.92 6.29 14.61
CA GLY A 151 2.09 5.09 14.55
C GLY A 151 1.18 5.09 13.33
N THR A 152 0.52 6.21 13.06
CA THR A 152 -0.30 6.36 11.86
C THR A 152 0.55 6.29 10.59
N LEU A 153 1.71 6.95 10.52
CA LEU A 153 2.61 6.89 9.36
C LEU A 153 3.14 5.46 9.11
N ALA A 154 3.52 4.74 10.16
CA ALA A 154 3.98 3.35 10.08
C ALA A 154 2.90 2.41 9.51
N ALA A 155 1.63 2.71 9.77
CA ALA A 155 0.48 1.97 9.23
C ALA A 155 0.00 2.47 7.85
N ALA A 156 0.62 3.49 7.26
CA ALA A 156 0.24 3.99 5.96
C ALA A 156 0.39 2.92 4.85
N ALA A 157 -0.55 2.92 3.91
CA ALA A 157 -0.35 2.20 2.66
C ALA A 157 0.86 2.80 1.95
N LYS A 158 1.82 1.96 1.56
CA LYS A 158 2.94 2.39 0.72
C LYS A 158 2.56 2.05 -0.72
N GLU A 159 2.77 2.99 -1.62
CA GLU A 159 2.65 2.82 -3.06
C GLU A 159 3.96 3.31 -3.66
N TYR A 160 4.53 2.51 -4.55
CA TYR A 160 5.76 2.83 -5.24
C TYR A 160 5.45 2.91 -6.73
N ARG A 161 5.85 4.01 -7.36
CA ARG A 161 5.62 4.25 -8.78
C ARG A 161 6.93 4.19 -9.53
N ILE A 162 6.98 3.32 -10.53
CA ILE A 162 8.04 3.27 -11.54
C ILE A 162 7.42 3.82 -12.83
N ALA A 163 8.10 4.72 -13.52
CA ALA A 163 7.63 5.26 -14.78
C ALA A 163 8.80 5.44 -15.74
N THR A 164 8.61 5.01 -16.98
CA THR A 164 9.59 5.10 -18.05
C THR A 164 8.87 5.52 -19.32
N THR A 165 9.51 6.39 -20.10
CA THR A 165 9.00 6.84 -21.39
C THR A 165 10.06 6.60 -22.45
N CYS A 166 9.66 6.10 -23.61
CA CYS A 166 10.52 6.05 -24.78
C CYS A 166 9.78 6.46 -26.06
N THR A 167 10.55 6.81 -27.09
CA THR A 167 10.03 7.10 -28.43
C THR A 167 10.42 5.95 -29.36
N ILE A 168 9.45 5.47 -30.15
CA ILE A 168 9.57 4.32 -31.06
C ILE A 168 9.26 4.78 -32.48
N ASP A 169 10.16 4.52 -33.41
CA ASP A 169 9.95 4.78 -34.84
C ASP A 169 9.16 3.65 -35.52
N ALA A 170 7.87 3.57 -35.19
CA ALA A 170 6.92 2.63 -35.79
C ALA A 170 5.48 3.18 -35.74
N PRO A 171 4.57 2.73 -36.64
CA PRO A 171 3.17 3.17 -36.61
C PRO A 171 2.46 2.80 -35.29
N ILE A 172 1.61 3.70 -34.77
CA ILE A 172 0.90 3.50 -33.49
C ILE A 172 0.13 2.18 -33.42
N THR A 173 -0.49 1.75 -34.52
CA THR A 173 -1.20 0.48 -34.61
C THR A 173 -0.28 -0.72 -34.36
N ARG A 174 0.95 -0.67 -34.88
CA ARG A 174 1.93 -1.75 -34.70
C ARG A 174 2.46 -1.76 -33.28
N VAL A 175 2.84 -0.59 -32.75
CA VAL A 175 3.27 -0.45 -31.35
C VAL A 175 2.19 -0.98 -30.40
N PHE A 176 0.95 -0.51 -30.56
CA PHE A 176 -0.15 -0.92 -29.72
C PHE A 176 -0.47 -2.41 -29.84
N GLN A 177 -0.49 -2.97 -31.06
CA GLN A 177 -0.70 -4.41 -31.24
C GLN A 177 0.37 -5.25 -30.55
N THR A 178 1.64 -4.84 -30.59
CA THR A 178 2.72 -5.54 -29.89
C THR A 178 2.54 -5.50 -28.38
N LEU A 179 2.05 -4.39 -27.82
CA LEU A 179 1.76 -4.28 -26.38
C LEU A 179 0.50 -5.05 -25.96
N ALA A 180 -0.54 -5.00 -26.78
CA ALA A 180 -1.86 -5.54 -26.45
C ALA A 180 -1.99 -7.03 -26.74
N ASN A 181 -1.23 -7.56 -27.71
CA ASN A 181 -1.16 -8.98 -27.99
C ASN A 181 -0.04 -9.63 -27.17
N ILE A 182 -0.43 -10.34 -26.11
CA ILE A 182 0.47 -10.98 -25.15
C ILE A 182 1.50 -11.91 -25.82
N LYS A 183 1.11 -12.60 -26.90
CA LYS A 183 2.03 -13.48 -27.65
C LYS A 183 3.07 -12.68 -28.43
N GLU A 184 2.68 -11.54 -29.00
CA GLU A 184 3.61 -10.65 -29.70
C GLU A 184 4.54 -9.95 -28.70
N PHE A 185 4.01 -9.51 -27.57
CA PHE A 185 4.80 -8.92 -26.49
C PHE A 185 5.92 -9.86 -26.00
N SER A 186 5.61 -11.15 -25.82
CA SER A 186 6.62 -12.16 -25.43
C SER A 186 7.66 -12.45 -26.50
N LYS A 187 7.39 -12.18 -27.78
CA LYS A 187 8.44 -12.24 -28.81
C LYS A 187 9.38 -11.04 -28.73
N ALA A 188 8.86 -9.90 -28.28
CA ALA A 188 9.62 -8.66 -28.15
C ALA A 188 10.50 -8.64 -26.88
N VAL A 189 10.08 -9.32 -25.81
CA VAL A 189 10.79 -9.38 -24.53
C VAL A 189 11.43 -10.77 -24.32
N PRO A 190 12.76 -10.91 -24.45
CA PRO A 190 13.44 -12.21 -24.47
C PRO A 190 13.42 -12.94 -23.11
N ASP A 191 13.23 -12.21 -22.01
CA ASP A 191 13.20 -12.80 -20.66
C ASP A 191 11.89 -13.56 -20.37
N ILE A 192 10.87 -13.45 -21.24
CA ILE A 192 9.62 -14.20 -21.13
C ILE A 192 9.78 -15.56 -21.84
N THR A 193 9.80 -16.63 -21.06
CA THR A 193 10.05 -17.99 -21.56
C THR A 193 8.78 -18.79 -21.82
N ASN A 194 7.68 -18.48 -21.12
CA ASN A 194 6.42 -19.20 -21.26
C ASN A 194 5.21 -18.31 -20.99
N ILE A 195 4.14 -18.53 -21.76
CA ILE A 195 2.82 -17.93 -21.54
C ILE A 195 1.76 -19.03 -21.55
N GLN A 196 0.94 -19.07 -20.49
CA GLN A 196 -0.22 -19.97 -20.40
C GLN A 196 -1.50 -19.16 -20.20
N PHE A 197 -2.39 -19.17 -21.18
CA PHE A 197 -3.68 -18.50 -21.07
C PHE A 197 -4.60 -19.27 -20.12
N MET A 198 -5.25 -18.55 -19.20
CA MET A 198 -6.23 -19.12 -18.26
C MET A 198 -7.68 -18.87 -18.71
N THR A 199 -7.86 -18.02 -19.72
CA THR A 199 -9.16 -17.68 -20.33
C THR A 199 -9.17 -18.07 -21.80
N GLU A 200 -10.35 -18.41 -22.33
CA GLU A 200 -10.52 -18.62 -23.77
C GLU A 200 -10.23 -17.35 -24.57
N GLN A 201 -10.60 -16.19 -24.02
CA GLN A 201 -10.24 -14.89 -24.55
C GLN A 201 -8.73 -14.63 -24.35
N GLN A 202 -8.04 -14.35 -25.45
CA GLN A 202 -6.58 -14.09 -25.48
C GLN A 202 -6.23 -12.62 -25.81
N TYR A 203 -7.25 -11.77 -25.97
CA TYR A 203 -7.10 -10.35 -26.31
C TYR A 203 -8.25 -9.53 -25.72
N GLY A 204 -7.97 -8.33 -25.21
CA GLY A 204 -8.99 -7.46 -24.61
C GLY A 204 -9.12 -7.59 -23.09
N VAL A 205 -9.98 -6.75 -22.52
CA VAL A 205 -10.29 -6.74 -21.08
C VAL A 205 -10.83 -8.10 -20.64
N GLY A 206 -10.34 -8.59 -19.50
CA GLY A 206 -10.73 -9.89 -18.94
C GLY A 206 -9.76 -11.03 -19.27
N THR A 207 -8.84 -10.83 -20.22
CA THR A 207 -7.79 -11.81 -20.55
C THR A 207 -6.92 -12.08 -19.34
N ARG A 208 -6.81 -13.35 -18.92
CA ARG A 208 -5.92 -13.80 -17.83
C ARG A 208 -4.90 -14.79 -18.35
N PHE A 209 -3.64 -14.63 -17.93
CA PHE A 209 -2.55 -15.48 -18.35
C PHE A 209 -1.50 -15.60 -17.25
N LYS A 210 -0.79 -16.73 -17.24
CA LYS A 210 0.44 -16.92 -16.50
C LYS A 210 1.61 -16.64 -17.40
N GLU A 211 2.56 -15.88 -16.89
CA GLU A 211 3.79 -15.53 -17.58
C GLU A 211 4.96 -16.02 -16.74
N THR A 212 5.84 -16.81 -17.36
CA THR A 212 7.09 -17.26 -16.74
C THR A 212 8.23 -16.44 -17.30
N ARG A 213 9.00 -15.83 -16.39
CA ARG A 213 10.18 -15.04 -16.71
C ARG A 213 11.42 -15.56 -15.99
N ILE A 214 12.58 -15.38 -16.60
CA ILE A 214 13.86 -15.58 -15.92
C ILE A 214 14.26 -14.27 -15.25
N MET A 215 14.29 -14.25 -13.92
CA MET A 215 14.76 -13.12 -13.13
C MET A 215 16.05 -13.52 -12.41
N ASN A 216 17.19 -12.92 -12.77
CA ASN A 216 18.52 -13.27 -12.24
C ASN A 216 18.84 -14.78 -12.29
N GLY A 217 18.52 -15.44 -13.41
CA GLY A 217 18.76 -16.87 -13.61
C GLY A 217 17.80 -17.81 -12.87
N ARG A 218 16.75 -17.28 -12.22
CA ARG A 218 15.67 -18.07 -11.61
C ARG A 218 14.38 -17.85 -12.36
N GLU A 219 13.65 -18.94 -12.62
CA GLU A 219 12.30 -18.83 -13.18
C GLU A 219 11.32 -18.34 -12.12
N ALA A 220 10.50 -17.37 -12.50
CA ALA A 220 9.40 -16.85 -11.70
C ALA A 220 8.14 -16.84 -12.58
N THR A 221 7.05 -17.39 -12.07
CA THR A 221 5.76 -17.39 -12.77
C THR A 221 4.79 -16.44 -12.07
N THR A 222 4.16 -15.56 -12.84
CA THR A 222 3.22 -14.55 -12.35
C THR A 222 1.88 -14.68 -13.08
N GLU A 223 0.77 -14.57 -12.36
CA GLU A 223 -0.56 -14.42 -12.98
C GLU A 223 -0.84 -12.94 -13.28
N LEU A 224 -1.20 -12.64 -14.52
CA LEU A 224 -1.54 -11.30 -14.99
C LEU A 224 -2.95 -11.26 -15.57
N GLN A 225 -3.57 -10.09 -15.47
CA GLN A 225 -4.89 -9.82 -16.01
C GLN A 225 -4.94 -8.48 -16.72
N VAL A 226 -5.49 -8.45 -17.93
CA VAL A 226 -5.81 -7.21 -18.64
C VAL A 226 -7.11 -6.63 -18.05
N THR A 227 -7.01 -5.46 -17.41
CA THR A 227 -8.15 -4.81 -16.74
C THR A 227 -8.73 -3.64 -17.52
N GLU A 228 -7.95 -3.06 -18.42
CA GLU A 228 -8.37 -1.95 -19.27
C GLU A 228 -7.65 -2.04 -20.61
N LEU A 229 -8.38 -1.77 -21.70
CA LEU A 229 -7.82 -1.69 -23.04
C LEU A 229 -8.62 -0.66 -23.83
N VAL A 230 -7.93 0.34 -24.37
CA VAL A 230 -8.46 1.30 -25.34
C VAL A 230 -7.53 1.28 -26.54
N GLU A 231 -8.08 0.87 -27.67
CA GLU A 231 -7.34 0.66 -28.91
C GLU A 231 -6.48 1.87 -29.29
N ASN A 232 -5.20 1.63 -29.57
CA ASN A 232 -4.20 2.64 -29.95
C ASN A 232 -4.01 3.79 -28.93
N GLU A 233 -4.37 3.57 -27.66
CA GLU A 233 -4.23 4.59 -26.63
C GLU A 233 -3.61 4.02 -25.35
N ARG A 234 -4.20 2.97 -24.78
CA ARG A 234 -3.75 2.45 -23.48
C ARG A 234 -4.12 0.99 -23.24
N ILE A 235 -3.27 0.30 -22.49
CA ILE A 235 -3.55 -1.01 -21.92
C ILE A 235 -3.09 -1.05 -20.45
N ARG A 236 -3.91 -1.64 -19.60
CA ARG A 236 -3.63 -1.84 -18.17
C ARG A 236 -3.62 -3.31 -17.82
N ILE A 237 -2.54 -3.74 -17.19
CA ILE A 237 -2.30 -5.11 -16.77
C ILE A 237 -2.05 -5.10 -15.27
N VAL A 238 -2.84 -5.87 -14.54
CA VAL A 238 -2.73 -6.00 -13.09
C VAL A 238 -2.32 -7.43 -12.76
N SER A 239 -1.38 -7.57 -11.82
CA SER A 239 -0.99 -8.85 -11.24
C SER A 239 -0.97 -8.77 -9.72
N ASP A 240 -1.22 -9.91 -9.07
CA ASP A 240 -1.02 -10.10 -7.63
C ASP A 240 0.09 -11.12 -7.43
N ALA A 241 1.27 -10.64 -7.03
CA ALA A 241 2.45 -11.47 -6.89
C ALA A 241 3.33 -11.00 -5.73
N GLY A 242 3.82 -11.95 -4.94
CA GLY A 242 4.74 -11.65 -3.83
C GLY A 242 4.12 -10.78 -2.73
N GLY A 243 2.79 -10.80 -2.55
CA GLY A 243 2.11 -9.96 -1.56
C GLY A 243 1.93 -8.51 -1.97
N THR A 244 2.04 -8.23 -3.28
CA THR A 244 2.01 -6.90 -3.88
C THR A 244 1.09 -6.92 -5.09
N ILE A 245 0.18 -5.96 -5.15
CA ILE A 245 -0.55 -5.69 -6.38
C ILE A 245 0.35 -4.84 -7.27
N TRP A 246 0.71 -5.37 -8.43
CA TRP A 246 1.46 -4.67 -9.46
C TRP A 246 0.48 -4.21 -10.52
N ASP A 247 0.46 -2.91 -10.77
CA ASP A 247 -0.53 -2.25 -11.61
C ASP A 247 0.19 -1.48 -12.71
N THR A 248 0.31 -2.13 -13.87
CA THR A 248 1.07 -1.65 -15.01
C THR A 248 0.15 -1.03 -16.04
N VAL A 249 0.47 0.18 -16.49
CA VAL A 249 -0.25 0.92 -17.52
C VAL A 249 0.73 1.30 -18.60
N PHE A 250 0.46 0.87 -19.83
CA PHE A 250 1.11 1.39 -21.02
C PHE A 250 0.19 2.40 -21.70
N LYS A 251 0.73 3.54 -22.11
CA LYS A 251 0.05 4.55 -22.93
C LYS A 251 0.89 4.83 -24.16
N VAL A 252 0.23 4.94 -25.29
CA VAL A 252 0.86 5.29 -26.56
C VAL A 252 0.23 6.55 -27.12
N ARG A 253 1.06 7.44 -27.67
CA ARG A 253 0.63 8.71 -28.26
C ARG A 253 1.43 8.95 -29.53
N ASP A 254 0.77 9.38 -30.59
CA ASP A 254 1.41 9.76 -31.84
C ASP A 254 2.17 11.10 -31.66
N GLN A 255 3.38 11.18 -32.20
CA GLN A 255 4.23 12.36 -32.20
C GLN A 255 4.99 12.47 -33.53
N ASN A 256 4.41 13.22 -34.49
CA ASN A 256 5.07 13.71 -35.70
C ASN A 256 5.93 12.65 -36.43
N ALA A 257 5.35 11.45 -36.65
CA ALA A 257 5.94 10.27 -37.32
C ALA A 257 6.62 9.23 -36.41
N ALA A 258 6.67 9.44 -35.10
CA ALA A 258 7.06 8.42 -34.13
C ALA A 258 5.98 8.27 -33.04
N VAL A 259 6.07 7.20 -32.25
CA VAL A 259 5.13 6.95 -31.14
C VAL A 259 5.86 7.13 -29.83
N VAL A 260 5.29 7.94 -28.94
CA VAL A 260 5.72 8.01 -27.54
C VAL A 260 4.98 6.94 -26.75
N MET A 261 5.74 6.05 -26.13
CA MET A 261 5.23 5.02 -25.24
C MET A 261 5.62 5.35 -23.81
N ASP A 262 4.62 5.61 -22.97
CA ASP A 262 4.76 5.73 -21.53
C ASP A 262 4.39 4.39 -20.88
N MET A 263 5.23 3.92 -19.97
CA MET A 263 4.91 2.82 -19.09
C MET A 263 4.96 3.31 -17.65
N GLN A 264 3.91 3.04 -16.89
CA GLN A 264 3.83 3.30 -15.46
C GLN A 264 3.47 2.01 -14.73
N MET A 265 4.22 1.65 -13.71
CA MET A 265 3.95 0.52 -12.83
C MET A 265 3.82 1.01 -11.39
N ASP A 266 2.64 0.80 -10.80
CA ASP A 266 2.37 1.07 -9.39
C ASP A 266 2.43 -0.23 -8.58
N ALA A 267 3.34 -0.32 -7.62
CA ALA A 267 3.48 -1.45 -6.70
C ALA A 267 2.82 -1.14 -5.35
N ARG A 268 1.80 -1.92 -4.98
CA ARG A 268 1.00 -1.75 -3.75
C ARG A 268 1.13 -2.97 -2.83
N PRO A 269 2.15 -3.02 -1.95
CA PRO A 269 2.31 -4.11 -1.00
C PRO A 269 1.21 -4.11 0.07
N TYR A 270 0.50 -5.23 0.22
CA TYR A 270 -0.60 -5.34 1.19
C TYR A 270 -0.20 -6.10 2.46
N ASN A 271 0.76 -7.01 2.40
CA ASN A 271 1.27 -7.74 3.57
C ASN A 271 2.57 -7.12 4.14
N LEU A 272 2.94 -7.52 5.37
CA LEU A 272 4.07 -6.91 6.07
C LEU A 272 5.43 -7.22 5.40
N ALA A 273 5.62 -8.45 4.94
CA ALA A 273 6.85 -8.88 4.29
C ALA A 273 7.13 -8.09 3.00
N ALA A 274 6.12 -7.94 2.13
CA ALA A 274 6.22 -7.19 0.89
C ALA A 274 6.57 -5.71 1.13
N ARG A 275 6.04 -5.09 2.19
CA ARG A 275 6.36 -3.70 2.55
C ARG A 275 7.84 -3.48 2.90
N LEU A 276 8.53 -4.54 3.33
CA LEU A 276 9.95 -4.51 3.64
C LEU A 276 10.79 -4.81 2.39
N PHE A 277 10.40 -5.80 1.60
CA PHE A 277 11.19 -6.25 0.44
C PHE A 277 11.03 -5.37 -0.81
N VAL A 278 9.83 -4.91 -1.14
CA VAL A 278 9.57 -4.07 -2.33
C VAL A 278 10.56 -2.90 -2.46
N PRO A 279 10.75 -2.02 -1.45
CA PRO A 279 11.66 -0.89 -1.60
C PRO A 279 13.11 -1.28 -1.89
N MET A 280 13.55 -2.45 -1.44
CA MET A 280 14.89 -2.96 -1.69
C MET A 280 15.07 -3.41 -3.15
N ILE A 281 14.01 -3.98 -3.75
CA ILE A 281 14.06 -4.50 -5.12
C ILE A 281 13.65 -3.45 -6.18
N LEU A 282 13.12 -2.29 -5.80
CA LEU A 282 12.63 -1.26 -6.75
C LEU A 282 13.66 -0.89 -7.83
N GLY A 283 14.93 -0.70 -7.45
CA GLY A 283 15.97 -0.35 -8.42
C GLY A 283 16.24 -1.47 -9.44
N MET A 284 16.14 -2.73 -9.01
CA MET A 284 16.26 -3.88 -9.91
C MET A 284 15.03 -3.99 -10.83
N VAL A 285 13.83 -3.80 -10.28
CA VAL A 285 12.58 -3.80 -11.07
C VAL A 285 12.58 -2.66 -12.09
N SER A 286 13.01 -1.45 -11.72
CA SER A 286 13.14 -0.31 -12.64
C SER A 286 14.06 -0.63 -13.81
N LYS A 287 15.22 -1.23 -13.54
CA LYS A 287 16.17 -1.63 -14.60
C LYS A 287 15.62 -2.72 -15.50
N ALA A 288 14.92 -3.71 -14.94
CA ALA A 288 14.29 -4.77 -15.73
C ALA A 288 13.18 -4.19 -16.62
N VAL A 289 12.38 -3.27 -16.09
CA VAL A 289 11.38 -2.51 -16.83
C VAL A 289 11.99 -1.71 -17.99
N GLU A 290 13.10 -1.01 -17.73
CA GLU A 290 13.81 -0.26 -18.77
C GLU A 290 14.34 -1.20 -19.86
N ALA A 291 14.90 -2.35 -19.48
CA ALA A 291 15.36 -3.36 -20.42
C ALA A 291 14.22 -3.96 -21.27
N ASP A 292 13.05 -4.24 -20.67
CA ASP A 292 11.86 -4.69 -21.39
C ASP A 292 11.41 -3.64 -22.42
N MET A 293 11.37 -2.36 -22.03
CA MET A 293 11.02 -1.24 -22.89
C MET A 293 11.98 -1.07 -24.07
N ASP A 294 13.29 -1.20 -23.82
CA ASP A 294 14.33 -1.14 -24.85
C ASP A 294 14.26 -2.34 -25.81
N ALA A 295 13.94 -3.53 -25.30
CA ALA A 295 13.73 -4.72 -26.11
C ALA A 295 12.52 -4.56 -27.04
N VAL A 296 11.39 -4.05 -26.52
CA VAL A 296 10.20 -3.74 -27.33
C VAL A 296 10.49 -2.71 -28.41
N LYS A 297 11.19 -1.62 -28.05
CA LYS A 297 11.61 -0.61 -29.02
C LYS A 297 12.48 -1.22 -30.12
N THR A 298 13.51 -1.98 -29.74
CA THR A 298 14.43 -2.64 -30.67
C THR A 298 13.71 -3.64 -31.56
N TYR A 299 12.72 -4.37 -31.04
CA TYR A 299 11.91 -5.30 -31.81
C TYR A 299 11.08 -4.59 -32.88
N LEU A 300 10.45 -3.46 -32.53
CA LEU A 300 9.60 -2.69 -33.43
C LEU A 300 10.39 -1.93 -34.50
N GLU A 301 11.58 -1.42 -34.17
CA GLU A 301 12.44 -0.66 -35.11
C GLU A 301 13.25 -1.55 -36.05
N LYS A 302 13.40 -2.84 -35.75
CA LYS A 302 14.04 -3.79 -36.68
C LYS A 302 13.24 -4.00 -37.96
N ASP A 303 11.90 -3.96 -37.87
CA ASP A 303 11.01 -4.19 -39.01
C ASP A 303 10.96 -2.98 -39.97
N THR A 304 11.29 -1.76 -39.51
CA THR A 304 11.28 -0.54 -40.34
C THR A 304 12.53 -0.38 -41.22
N ILE A 305 13.57 -1.20 -41.05
CA ILE A 305 14.82 -1.16 -41.83
C ILE A 305 14.70 -1.90 -43.19
N THR A 306 13.56 -2.51 -43.50
CA THR A 306 13.30 -2.98 -44.87
C THR A 306 13.07 -1.75 -45.77
N PRO A 307 13.86 -1.50 -46.83
CA PRO A 307 13.74 -0.25 -47.58
C PRO A 307 12.33 -0.14 -48.14
N ARG A 308 11.69 1.02 -47.97
CA ARG A 308 10.54 1.42 -48.78
C ARG A 308 10.99 1.46 -50.24
N SER A 309 10.95 0.33 -50.94
CA SER A 309 11.23 0.25 -52.36
C SER A 309 10.16 1.04 -53.10
N ARG A 310 10.60 2.12 -53.74
CA ARG A 310 9.85 2.82 -54.78
C ARG A 310 9.59 1.90 -55.97
#